data_AF-A0A937WPA9-F1
#
_entry.id   AF-A0A937WPA9-F1
#
_cell.length_a   1.000
_cell.length_b   1.000
_cell.length_c   1.000
_cell.angle_alpha   90.00
_cell.angle_beta   90.00
_cell.angle_gamma   90.00
#
_symmetry.space_group_name_H-M   'P 1'
#
loop_
_entity.id
_entity.type
_entity.pdbx_description
1 polymer ?
#
loop_
_entity_poly.entity_id
_entity_poly.type
_entity_poly.pdbx_seq_one_letter_code
_entity_poly.pdbx_strand_id
1 'polypeptide(L)'
;MTVIETAKITSKGQVTIPNRIRKLLHISSGSSIAFGLSREGVVLLPCKVTVESPYTTAEWAKIEKLASAKGKVYKNVKRAKRHIETL
;
A
#
# COMPACT_ATOMS: atom_id res chain seq x y z
N MET A 1 15.38 -18.97 19.99
CA MET A 1 16.13 -19.73 18.97
C MET A 1 16.37 -18.81 17.79
N THR A 2 17.63 -18.58 17.41
CA THR A 2 17.98 -17.75 16.26
C THR A 2 18.29 -18.67 15.09
N VAL A 3 17.57 -18.52 13.97
CA VAL A 3 17.80 -19.28 12.73
C VAL A 3 18.39 -18.33 11.70
N ILE A 4 19.59 -18.63 11.22
CA ILE A 4 20.28 -17.86 10.19
C ILE A 4 20.40 -18.74 8.94
N GLU A 5 19.93 -18.21 7.82
CA GLU A 5 20.05 -18.82 6.49
C GLU A 5 20.53 -17.73 5.53
N THR A 6 21.42 -18.07 4.59
CA THR A 6 21.97 -17.10 3.63
C THR A 6 21.38 -17.33 2.24
N ALA A 7 21.13 -16.25 1.49
CA ALA A 7 20.71 -16.30 0.09
C ALA A 7 21.51 -15.29 -0.73
N LYS A 8 21.74 -15.61 -2.00
CA LYS A 8 22.39 -14.70 -2.95
C LYS A 8 21.33 -13.91 -3.72
N ILE A 9 21.68 -12.66 -4.04
CA ILE A 9 20.91 -11.83 -4.95
C ILE A 9 21.07 -12.40 -6.37
N THR A 10 19.96 -12.59 -7.08
CA THR A 10 20.00 -13.00 -8.50
C THR A 10 20.44 -11.85 -9.39
N SER A 11 20.74 -12.11 -10.67
CA SER A 11 21.08 -11.06 -11.64
C SER A 11 20.01 -9.99 -11.81
N LYS A 12 18.75 -10.29 -11.44
CA LYS A 12 17.62 -9.36 -11.47
C LYS A 12 17.40 -8.60 -10.15
N GLY A 13 18.31 -8.70 -9.19
CA GLY A 13 18.18 -8.03 -7.89
C GLY A 13 17.19 -8.70 -6.93
N GLN A 14 16.79 -9.95 -7.18
CA GLN A 14 15.82 -10.66 -6.33
C GLN A 14 16.54 -11.50 -5.26
N VAL A 15 15.97 -11.55 -4.05
CA VAL A 15 16.39 -12.46 -2.98
C VAL A 15 15.28 -13.46 -2.71
N THR A 16 15.61 -14.75 -2.75
CA THR A 16 14.66 -15.82 -2.45
C THR A 16 14.70 -16.15 -0.96
N ILE A 17 13.54 -16.15 -0.29
CA ILE A 17 13.44 -16.55 1.12
C ILE A 17 13.57 -18.09 1.23
N PRO A 18 14.57 -18.61 1.97
CA PRO A 18 14.78 -20.04 2.11
C PRO A 18 13.56 -20.78 2.67
N ASN A 19 13.36 -22.04 2.25
CA ASN A 19 12.17 -22.83 2.59
C ASN A 19 11.93 -22.95 4.11
N ARG A 20 13.01 -23.11 4.89
CA ARG A 20 12.94 -23.19 6.35
C ARG A 20 12.37 -21.92 6.97
N ILE A 21 12.85 -20.75 6.55
CA ILE A 21 12.36 -19.45 7.00
C ILE A 21 10.90 -19.25 6.57
N ARG A 22 10.54 -19.65 5.34
CA ARG A 22 9.15 -19.58 4.85
C ARG A 22 8.17 -20.36 5.73
N LYS A 23 8.54 -21.58 6.12
CA LYS A 23 7.71 -22.43 6.98
C LYS A 23 7.56 -21.84 8.39
N LEU A 24 8.64 -21.32 8.97
CA LEU A 24 8.63 -20.72 10.31
C LEU A 24 7.82 -19.43 10.39
N LEU A 25 7.82 -18.63 9.32
CA LEU A 25 7.04 -17.38 9.23
C LEU A 25 5.64 -17.58 8.64
N HIS A 26 5.28 -18.81 8.26
CA HIS A 26 4.01 -19.14 7.60
C HIS A 26 3.72 -18.30 6.34
N ILE A 27 4.76 -18.01 5.56
CA ILE A 27 4.66 -17.21 4.34
C ILE A 27 4.65 -18.11 3.09
N SER A 28 3.76 -17.77 2.16
CA SER A 28 3.53 -18.48 0.91
C SER A 28 3.56 -17.53 -0.28
N SER A 29 3.41 -18.06 -1.50
CA SER A 29 3.26 -17.22 -2.70
C SER A 29 2.06 -16.29 -2.52
N GLY A 30 2.24 -14.98 -2.79
CA GLY A 30 1.22 -13.95 -2.58
C GLY A 30 1.20 -13.33 -1.17
N SER A 31 1.97 -13.85 -0.22
CA SER A 31 2.15 -13.18 1.08
C SER A 31 2.89 -11.85 0.92
N SER A 32 2.50 -10.84 1.69
CA SER A 32 3.20 -9.55 1.72
C SER A 32 4.31 -9.55 2.76
N ILE A 33 5.46 -8.98 2.40
CA ILE A 33 6.61 -8.78 3.28
C ILE A 33 6.97 -7.30 3.27
N ALA A 34 7.08 -6.70 4.46
CA ALA A 34 7.58 -5.36 4.63
C ALA A 34 9.11 -5.36 4.67
N PHE A 35 9.71 -4.35 4.04
CA PHE A 35 11.15 -4.08 4.09
C PHE A 35 11.37 -2.88 5.01
N GLY A 36 11.97 -3.12 6.18
CA GLY A 36 12.43 -2.09 7.09
C GLY A 36 13.91 -1.80 6.88
N LEU A 37 14.30 -0.53 6.89
CA LEU A 37 15.71 -0.14 6.90
C LEU A 37 16.15 0.14 8.35
N SER A 38 17.30 -0.39 8.73
CA SER A 38 17.95 -0.15 10.03
C SER A 38 19.41 0.21 9.83
N ARG A 39 20.10 0.59 10.91
CA ARG A 39 21.55 0.88 10.86
C ARG A 39 22.40 -0.34 10.50
N GLU A 40 21.88 -1.53 10.76
CA GLU A 40 22.58 -2.81 10.60
C GLU A 40 22.22 -3.50 9.27
N GLY A 41 21.24 -2.97 8.54
CA GLY A 41 20.80 -3.51 7.25
C GLY A 41 19.29 -3.52 7.09
N VAL A 42 18.79 -4.45 6.29
CA VAL A 42 17.37 -4.59 5.96
C VAL A 42 16.72 -5.66 6.83
N VAL A 43 15.58 -5.32 7.43
CA VAL A 43 14.74 -6.23 8.21
C VAL A 43 13.52 -6.60 7.37
N LEU A 44 13.24 -7.90 7.25
CA LEU A 44 12.06 -8.41 6.58
C LEU A 44 11.02 -8.84 7.60
N LEU A 45 9.78 -8.39 7.45
CA LEU A 45 8.68 -8.68 8.37
C LEU A 45 7.45 -9.15 7.59
N PRO A 46 6.80 -10.26 7.97
CA PRO A 46 5.48 -10.59 7.44
C PRO A 46 4.50 -9.45 7.72
N CYS A 47 3.76 -9.02 6.70
CA CYS A 47 2.74 -7.99 6.86
C CYS A 47 1.45 -8.37 6.14
N LYS A 48 0.35 -7.77 6.60
CA LYS A 48 -0.91 -7.77 5.85
C LYS A 48 -1.08 -6.37 5.28
N VAL A 49 -1.27 -6.28 3.97
CA VAL A 49 -1.65 -5.01 3.35
C VAL A 49 -3.14 -4.84 3.58
N THR A 50 -3.49 -4.08 4.62
CA THR A 50 -4.85 -3.62 4.83
C THR A 50 -4.99 -2.29 4.11
N VAL A 51 -5.70 -2.29 2.97
CA VAL A 51 -6.18 -1.03 2.39
C VAL A 51 -7.36 -0.58 3.26
N GLU A 52 -7.05 0.10 4.35
CA GLU A 52 -8.05 0.90 5.04
C GLU A 52 -8.27 2.13 4.18
N SER A 53 -9.46 2.26 3.60
CA SER A 53 -9.78 3.48 2.91
C SER A 53 -9.90 4.62 3.92
N PRO A 54 -9.29 5.79 3.67
CA PRO A 54 -9.48 6.96 4.52
C PRO A 54 -10.92 7.50 4.46
N TYR A 55 -11.74 6.98 3.55
CA TYR A 55 -13.11 7.40 3.30
C TYR A 55 -14.09 6.29 3.66
N THR A 56 -15.18 6.69 4.31
CA THR A 56 -16.37 5.87 4.52
C THR A 56 -17.05 5.55 3.18
N THR A 57 -17.93 4.54 3.17
CA THR A 57 -18.72 4.18 1.98
C THR A 57 -19.53 5.37 1.43
N ALA A 58 -20.02 6.25 2.32
CA ALA A 58 -20.76 7.45 1.93
C ALA A 58 -19.87 8.49 1.26
N GLU A 59 -18.65 8.69 1.77
CA GLU A 59 -17.67 9.59 1.17
C GLU A 59 -17.20 9.07 -0.19
N TRP A 60 -17.02 7.76 -0.34
CA TRP A 60 -16.75 7.15 -1.65
C TRP A 60 -17.86 7.41 -2.66
N ALA A 61 -19.11 7.19 -2.28
CA ALA A 61 -20.25 7.47 -3.16
C ALA A 61 -20.27 8.95 -3.59
N LYS A 62 -19.88 9.88 -2.70
CA LYS A 62 -19.73 11.30 -3.02
C LYS A 62 -18.58 11.55 -3.99
N ILE A 63 -17.41 10.96 -3.76
CA ILE A 63 -16.23 11.09 -4.63
C ILE A 63 -16.54 10.55 -6.03
N GLU A 64 -17.16 9.38 -6.14
CA GLU A 64 -17.54 8.77 -7.42
C GLU A 64 -18.55 9.62 -8.19
N LYS A 65 -19.54 10.18 -7.49
CA LYS A 65 -20.52 11.11 -8.07
C LYS A 65 -19.86 12.38 -8.58
N LEU A 66 -18.88 12.93 -7.84
CA LEU A 66 -18.12 14.12 -8.25
C LEU A 66 -17.20 13.83 -9.44
N ALA A 67 -16.52 12.69 -9.45
CA ALA A 67 -15.62 12.27 -10.52
C ALA A 67 -16.39 12.01 -11.84
N SER A 68 -17.61 11.47 -11.74
CA SER A 68 -18.48 11.18 -12.88
C SER A 68 -19.24 12.40 -13.41
N ALA A 69 -19.28 13.50 -12.66
CA ALA A 69 -19.96 14.72 -13.08
C ALA A 69 -19.19 15.41 -14.20
N LYS A 70 -19.91 15.93 -15.21
CA LYS A 70 -19.28 16.76 -16.25
C LYS A 70 -18.61 17.98 -15.62
N GLY A 71 -17.31 18.13 -15.87
CA GLY A 71 -16.52 19.25 -15.37
C GLY A 71 -17.15 20.60 -15.75
N LYS A 72 -17.14 21.54 -14.81
CA LYS A 72 -17.55 22.93 -15.01
C LYS A 72 -16.36 23.84 -14.78
N VAL A 73 -16.10 24.74 -15.72
CA VAL A 73 -15.08 25.77 -15.56
C VAL A 73 -15.67 26.94 -14.77
N TYR A 74 -15.02 27.31 -13.67
CA TYR A 74 -15.44 28.44 -12.85
C TYR A 74 -14.52 29.63 -13.09
N LYS A 75 -15.11 30.82 -13.19
CA LYS A 75 -14.38 32.08 -13.42
C LYS A 75 -13.40 32.44 -12.28
N ASN A 76 -13.64 31.95 -11.06
CA ASN A 76 -12.75 32.16 -9.92
C ASN A 76 -12.86 31.02 -8.88
N VAL A 77 -11.83 30.91 -8.04
CA VAL A 77 -11.69 29.86 -7.01
C VAL A 77 -12.86 29.89 -6.01
N LYS A 78 -13.35 31.09 -5.64
CA LYS A 78 -14.44 31.25 -4.67
C LYS A 78 -15.75 30.61 -5.15
N ARG A 79 -16.05 30.73 -6.45
CA ARG A 79 -17.26 30.14 -7.06
C ARG A 79 -17.14 28.62 -7.19
N ALA A 80 -15.93 28.11 -7.47
CA ALA A 80 -15.67 26.67 -7.48
C ALA A 80 -15.87 26.05 -6.08
N LYS A 81 -15.30 26.67 -5.04
CA LYS A 81 -15.43 26.19 -3.64
C LYS A 81 -16.90 26.14 -3.19
N ARG A 82 -17.66 27.22 -3.40
CA ARG A 82 -19.09 27.26 -3.07
C ARG A 82 -19.90 26.16 -3.75
N HIS A 83 -19.57 25.81 -4.99
CA HIS A 83 -20.27 24.75 -5.68
C HIS A 83 -19.97 23.38 -5.07
N ILE A 84 -18.70 23.10 -4.75
CA ILE A 84 -18.28 21.86 -4.10
C ILE A 84 -18.94 21.72 -2.71
N GLU A 85 -19.06 22.82 -1.96
CA GLU A 85 -19.73 22.83 -0.65
C GLU A 85 -21.24 22.50 -0.73
N THR A 86 -21.87 22.74 -1.88
CA THR A 86 -23.31 22.48 -2.10
C THR A 86 -23.62 21.09 -2.69
N LEU A 87 -22.60 20.29 -3.00
CA LEU A 87 -22.72 18.92 -3.54
C LEU A 87 -22.55 17.89 -2.43
#